data_AF-A0A7W0PV89-F1
#
_entry.id   AF-A0A7W0PV89-F1
#
_cell.length_a   1.000
_cell.length_b   1.000
_cell.length_c   1.000
_cell.angle_alpha   90.00
_cell.angle_beta   90.00
_cell.angle_gamma   90.00
#
_symmetry.space_group_name_H-M   'P 1'
#
loop_
_entity.id
_entity.type
_entity.pdbx_description
1 polymer ?
#
loop_
_entity_poly.entity_id
_entity_poly.type
_entity_poly.pdbx_seq_one_letter_code
_entity_poly.pdbx_strand_id
1 'polypeptide(L)'
;MSERRHVTPLPLGDEIPFSKGLMARALVVTGLDPERAYLIAHRADRDLAERGVSTLDLDRLGELAADVIGNEHAAITVGRLKRLSALQQLEQPLLLL
;
A
#
# COMPACT_ATOMS: atom_id res chain seq x y z
N MET A 1 0.13 20.86 23.37
CA MET A 1 0.94 20.66 22.15
C MET A 1 0.61 19.28 21.64
N SER A 2 -0.25 19.17 20.63
CA SER A 2 -0.60 17.87 20.06
C SER A 2 0.58 17.40 19.23
N GLU A 3 1.29 16.38 19.70
CA GLU A 3 2.41 15.79 18.96
C GLU A 3 1.85 15.28 17.63
N ARG A 4 2.35 15.81 16.51
CA ARG A 4 1.96 15.33 15.18
C ARG A 4 2.35 13.87 15.12
N ARG A 5 1.37 12.98 15.12
CA ARG A 5 1.56 11.55 14.87
C ARG A 5 2.30 11.44 13.53
N HIS A 6 3.56 11.04 13.55
CA HIS A 6 4.30 10.80 12.31
C HIS A 6 3.79 9.51 11.71
N VAL A 7 2.77 9.62 10.86
CA VAL A 7 2.22 8.49 10.14
C VAL A 7 2.89 8.43 8.78
N THR A 8 3.53 7.30 8.48
CA THR A 8 4.14 7.09 7.17
C THR A 8 3.03 6.90 6.13
N PRO A 9 2.93 7.75 5.10
CA PRO A 9 1.96 7.57 4.03
C PRO A 9 2.23 6.27 3.26
N LEU A 10 1.26 5.81 2.47
CA LEU A 10 1.50 4.67 1.59
C LEU A 10 2.67 4.99 0.63
N PRO A 11 3.65 4.09 0.48
CA PRO A 11 4.85 4.33 -0.31
C PRO A 11 4.58 4.13 -1.81
N LEU A 12 3.69 4.97 -2.35
CA LEU A 12 3.24 4.93 -3.74
C LEU A 12 4.12 5.74 -4.69
N GLY A 13 5.03 6.57 -4.18
CA GLY A 13 5.92 7.40 -5.02
C GLY A 13 5.55 8.89 -5.08
N ASP A 14 4.43 9.30 -4.49
CA ASP A 14 3.96 10.70 -4.49
C ASP A 14 4.66 11.56 -3.43
N GLU A 15 4.26 11.41 -2.16
CA GLU A 15 4.83 12.17 -1.04
C GLU A 15 6.21 11.64 -0.61
N ILE A 16 6.42 10.35 -0.82
CA ILE A 16 7.66 9.65 -0.53
C ILE A 16 8.00 8.73 -1.71
N PRO A 17 9.30 8.51 -2.01
CA PRO A 17 9.69 7.56 -3.04
C PRO A 17 9.09 6.18 -2.80
N PHE A 18 8.75 5.49 -3.88
CA PHE A 18 8.31 4.10 -3.78
C PHE A 18 9.37 3.27 -3.04
N SER A 19 8.92 2.49 -2.07
CA SER A 19 9.79 1.58 -1.32
C SER A 19 9.14 0.21 -1.26
N LYS A 20 9.77 -0.76 -1.93
CA LYS A 20 9.34 -2.16 -1.95
C LYS A 20 9.13 -2.71 -0.52
N GLY A 21 10.03 -2.39 0.40
CA GLY A 21 9.95 -2.85 1.79
C GLY A 21 8.77 -2.24 2.57
N LEU A 22 8.56 -0.93 2.43
CA LEU A 22 7.41 -0.27 3.05
C LEU A 22 6.09 -0.72 2.42
N MET A 23 6.07 -0.97 1.10
CA MET A 23 4.88 -1.45 0.40
C MET A 23 4.53 -2.87 0.86
N ALA A 24 5.52 -3.76 0.94
CA ALA A 24 5.33 -5.11 1.48
C ALA A 24 4.76 -5.07 2.91
N ARG A 25 5.28 -4.18 3.78
CA ARG A 25 4.75 -4.00 5.14
C ARG A 25 3.31 -3.50 5.13
N ALA A 26 2.98 -2.52 4.29
CA ALA A 26 1.61 -2.01 4.18
C ALA A 26 0.64 -3.12 3.73
N LEU A 27 1.03 -3.94 2.77
CA LEU A 27 0.27 -5.11 2.32
C LEU A 27 0.10 -6.15 3.45
N VAL A 28 1.14 -6.44 4.23
CA VAL A 28 1.03 -7.33 5.41
C VAL A 28 0.03 -6.81 6.44
N VAL A 29 0.00 -5.49 6.69
CA VAL A 29 -0.99 -4.88 7.60
C VAL A 29 -2.43 -5.09 7.13
N THR A 30 -2.66 -5.31 5.83
CA THR A 30 -3.99 -5.69 5.32
C THR A 30 -4.37 -7.14 5.59
N GLY A 31 -3.51 -7.92 6.24
CA GLY A 31 -3.70 -9.35 6.50
C GLY A 31 -3.25 -10.25 5.36
N LEU A 32 -2.45 -9.74 4.42
CA LEU A 32 -1.85 -10.56 3.39
C LEU A 32 -0.65 -11.33 3.96
N ASP A 33 -0.46 -12.57 3.50
CA ASP A 33 0.72 -13.36 3.81
C ASP A 33 2.03 -12.62 3.40
N PRO A 34 3.09 -12.64 4.23
CA PRO A 34 4.33 -11.90 3.97
C PRO A 34 5.03 -12.24 2.65
N GLU A 35 5.01 -13.50 2.21
CA GLU A 35 5.65 -13.92 0.96
C GLU A 35 4.93 -13.31 -0.23
N ARG A 36 3.59 -13.41 -0.24
CA ARG A 36 2.74 -12.80 -1.26
C ARG A 36 2.83 -11.28 -1.26
N ALA A 37 2.88 -10.66 -0.09
CA ALA A 37 3.05 -9.22 0.06
C ALA A 37 4.38 -8.74 -0.55
N TYR A 38 5.48 -9.45 -0.27
CA TYR A 38 6.77 -9.15 -0.87
C TYR A 38 6.76 -9.33 -2.39
N LEU A 39 6.14 -10.41 -2.89
CA LEU A 39 6.04 -10.65 -4.33
C LEU A 39 5.27 -9.54 -5.06
N ILE A 40 4.13 -9.09 -4.52
CA ILE A 40 3.36 -7.98 -5.09
C ILE A 40 4.19 -6.69 -5.09
N ALA A 41 4.82 -6.34 -3.95
CA ALA A 41 5.67 -5.16 -3.87
C ALA A 41 6.86 -5.25 -4.85
N HIS A 42 7.42 -6.45 -5.03
CA HIS A 42 8.51 -6.67 -5.98
C HIS A 42 8.05 -6.46 -7.42
N ARG A 43 6.86 -6.95 -7.79
CA ARG A 43 6.26 -6.71 -9.11
C ARG A 43 5.95 -5.23 -9.34
N ALA A 44 5.45 -4.51 -8.34
CA ALA A 44 5.23 -3.08 -8.41
C ALA A 44 6.51 -2.28 -8.71
N ASP A 45 7.60 -2.58 -7.99
CA ASP A 45 8.91 -1.96 -8.24
C ASP A 45 9.40 -2.20 -9.68
N ARG A 46 9.19 -3.42 -10.20
CA ARG A 46 9.52 -3.75 -11.59
C ARG A 46 8.63 -3.01 -12.59
N ASP A 47 7.33 -2.94 -12.35
CA ASP A 47 6.38 -2.18 -13.20
C ASP A 47 6.80 -0.72 -13.32
N LEU A 48 7.18 -0.10 -12.20
CA LEU A 48 7.69 1.27 -12.17
C LEU A 48 8.96 1.42 -13.00
N ALA A 49 9.94 0.53 -12.82
CA ALA A 49 11.19 0.55 -13.57
C ALA A 49 10.99 0.33 -15.09
N GLU A 50 10.14 -0.62 -15.46
CA GLU A 50 9.84 -0.96 -16.87
C GLU A 50 9.10 0.18 -17.58
N ARG A 51 8.23 0.91 -16.86
CA ARG A 51 7.49 2.07 -17.38
C ARG A 51 8.27 3.38 -17.29
N GLY A 52 9.41 3.41 -16.57
CA GLY A 52 10.20 4.62 -16.36
C GLY A 52 9.47 5.69 -15.54
N VAL A 53 8.58 5.28 -14.62
CA VAL A 53 7.83 6.19 -13.74
C VAL A 53 8.20 5.96 -12.27
N SER A 54 8.00 6.97 -11.43
CA SER A 54 8.29 6.90 -9.99
C SER A 54 7.07 6.63 -9.11
N THR A 55 5.87 6.75 -9.67
CA THR A 55 4.59 6.68 -8.95
C THR A 55 3.75 5.49 -9.41
N LEU A 56 3.17 4.79 -8.44
CA LEU A 56 2.22 3.70 -8.62
C LEU A 56 0.85 4.11 -8.06
N ASP A 57 -0.20 4.03 -8.87
CA ASP A 57 -1.56 4.19 -8.37
C ASP A 57 -2.13 2.87 -7.79
N LEU A 58 -3.19 2.98 -6.99
CA LEU A 58 -3.80 1.83 -6.31
C LEU A 58 -4.54 0.88 -7.26
N ASP A 59 -4.96 1.35 -8.43
CA ASP A 59 -5.68 0.52 -9.39
C ASP A 59 -4.68 -0.40 -10.11
N ARG A 60 -3.52 0.13 -10.52
CA ARG A 60 -2.40 -0.66 -11.05
C ARG A 60 -1.84 -1.62 -9.99
N LEU A 61 -1.72 -1.20 -8.74
CA LEU A 61 -1.35 -2.11 -7.65
C LEU A 61 -2.36 -3.27 -7.53
N GLY A 62 -3.65 -2.98 -7.74
CA GLY A 62 -4.72 -3.98 -7.77
C GLY A 62 -4.55 -4.99 -8.90
N GLU A 63 -4.22 -4.54 -10.11
CA GLU A 63 -3.92 -5.41 -11.25
C GLU A 63 -2.73 -6.33 -10.95
N LEU A 64 -1.62 -5.77 -10.47
CA LEU A 64 -0.42 -6.54 -10.11
C LEU A 64 -0.68 -7.53 -8.97
N ALA A 65 -1.55 -7.16 -8.02
CA ALA A 65 -1.99 -8.04 -6.96
C ALA A 65 -2.88 -9.18 -7.49
N ALA A 66 -3.79 -8.88 -8.43
CA ALA A 66 -4.67 -9.88 -9.02
C ALA A 66 -3.89 -11.01 -9.70
N ASP A 67 -2.75 -10.69 -10.33
CA ASP A 67 -1.83 -11.66 -10.93
C ASP A 67 -1.11 -12.57 -9.90
N VAL A 68 -1.19 -12.26 -8.60
CA VAL A 68 -0.58 -13.05 -7.51
C VAL A 68 -1.62 -13.78 -6.68
N ILE A 69 -2.74 -13.11 -6.35
CA ILE A 69 -3.72 -13.59 -5.37
C ILE A 69 -5.15 -13.73 -5.92
N GLY A 70 -5.34 -13.43 -7.21
CA GLY A 70 -6.65 -13.43 -7.86
C GLY A 70 -7.46 -12.16 -7.61
N ASN A 71 -8.39 -11.88 -8.51
CA ASN A 71 -9.17 -10.64 -8.56
C ASN A 71 -9.92 -10.33 -7.25
N GLU A 72 -10.57 -11.33 -6.66
CA GLU A 72 -11.37 -11.15 -5.44
C GLU A 72 -10.50 -10.70 -4.26
N HIS A 73 -9.40 -11.42 -4.00
CA HIS A 73 -8.49 -11.08 -2.91
C HIS A 73 -7.77 -9.75 -3.16
N ALA A 74 -7.41 -9.45 -4.42
CA ALA A 74 -6.81 -8.18 -4.78
C ALA A 74 -7.75 -6.99 -4.48
N ALA A 75 -9.04 -7.10 -4.84
CA ALA A 75 -10.03 -6.07 -4.53
C ALA A 75 -10.18 -5.86 -3.02
N ILE A 76 -10.19 -6.93 -2.23
CA ILE A 76 -10.25 -6.86 -0.76
C ILE A 76 -9.00 -6.18 -0.20
N THR A 77 -7.80 -6.58 -0.66
CA THR A 77 -6.51 -6.03 -0.20
C THR A 77 -6.39 -4.54 -0.54
N VAL A 78 -6.69 -4.13 -1.77
CA VAL A 78 -6.68 -2.71 -2.16
C VAL A 78 -7.72 -1.91 -1.38
N GLY A 79 -8.91 -2.48 -1.15
CA GLY A 79 -9.92 -1.85 -0.31
C GLY A 79 -9.44 -1.62 1.13
N ARG A 80 -8.71 -2.58 1.71
CA ARG A 80 -8.08 -2.44 3.03
C ARG A 80 -6.94 -1.40 3.02
N LEU A 81 -6.12 -1.34 1.98
CA LEU A 81 -5.11 -0.28 1.81
C LEU A 81 -5.72 1.12 1.75
N LYS A 82 -6.80 1.29 0.97
CA LYS A 82 -7.54 2.56 0.87
C LYS A 82 -8.03 3.01 2.27
N ARG A 83 -8.61 2.10 3.04
CA ARG A 83 -9.05 2.39 4.43
C ARG A 83 -7.88 2.67 5.37
N LEU A 84 -6.79 1.92 5.28
CA LEU A 84 -5.58 2.16 6.06
C LEU A 84 -5.04 3.57 5.79
N SER A 85 -4.89 3.95 4.52
CA SER A 85 -4.43 5.28 4.14
C SER A 85 -5.35 6.38 4.65
N ALA A 86 -6.67 6.20 4.54
CA ALA A 86 -7.64 7.17 5.08
C ALA A 86 -7.50 7.32 6.60
N LEU A 87 -7.32 6.22 7.33
CA LEU A 87 -7.08 6.25 8.79
C LEU A 87 -5.76 6.93 9.16
N GLN A 88 -4.74 6.77 8.34
CA GLN A 88 -3.42 7.37 8.54
C GLN A 88 -3.42 8.89 8.34
N GLN A 89 -4.32 9.40 7.50
CA GLN A 89 -4.51 10.84 7.23
C GLN A 89 -5.43 11.54 8.24
N LEU A 90 -5.99 10.82 9.22
CA LEU A 90 -6.81 11.43 10.25
C LEU A 90 -5.98 12.35 11.15
N GLU A 91 -6.28 13.64 11.11
CA GLU A 91 -5.67 14.63 12.01
C GLU A 91 -6.22 14.58 13.44
N GLN A 92 -7.33 13.85 13.65
CA GLN A 92 -8.03 13.73 14.93
C GLN A 92 -7.92 12.31 15.50
N PRO A 93 -7.87 12.15 16.84
CA PRO A 93 -7.86 10.83 17.47
C PRO A 93 -9.15 10.07 17.17
N LEU A 94 -9.02 8.80 16.79
CA LEU A 94 -10.15 7.91 16.57
C LEU A 94 -10.46 7.17 17.88
N LEU A 95 -11.61 7.50 18.49
CA LEU A 95 -12.12 6.81 19.68
C LEU A 95 -12.93 5.59 19.23
N LEU A 96 -12.49 4.41 19.64
CA LEU A 96 -13.24 3.16 19.49
C LEU A 96 -14.05 2.94 20.78
N LEU A 97 -15.37 2.81 20.65
CA LEU A 97 -16.30 2.59 21.76
C LEU A 97 -16.66 1.10 21.90
#